data_AF-C0W8U4-F1
#
_entry.id   AF-C0W8U4-F1
#
_cell.length_a   1.000
_cell.length_b   1.000
_cell.length_c   1.000
_cell.angle_alpha   90.00
_cell.angle_beta   90.00
_cell.angle_gamma   90.00
#
_symmetry.space_group_name_H-M   'P 1'
#
loop_
_entity.id
_entity.type
_entity.pdbx_description
1 polymer ?
#
loop_
_entity_poly.entity_id
_entity_poly.type
_entity_poly.pdbx_seq_one_letter_code
_entity_poly.pdbx_strand_id
1 'polypeptide(L)'
;MYVNNGYWDTYRTCWPAFNLLLPESSGQMLQGLLQLYRDGGWMGRWSAPGFVNCMVGTSSDVMFADAAAHGVELDEETAYRSGLRNVLTPPDSEVVGRAGQGRFRFRDWVDTSVPEGLSWCLEGAINDAGLARWAARRARTCAVPVAACDLRAEAYYLRNRALVWRNLFQQASGFLVGRDEAGTWEAEPGELDPRVWGGSYTETNAWGMAFSAVHDADYLAAVHGGPAWPGRASGPLLRRAGEGGPRAAWDLRGGHPRDGRGPRDWYGAAGPVQPAGPPRALHVPLL
;
A
#
# COMPACT_ATOMS: atom_id res chain seq x y z
N MET A 1 13.17 13.68 -16.01
CA MET A 1 12.88 13.12 -14.67
C MET A 1 11.67 13.87 -14.10
N TYR A 2 10.72 13.15 -13.51
CA TYR A 2 9.57 13.72 -12.79
C TYR A 2 9.67 13.30 -11.32
N VAL A 3 9.24 14.18 -10.41
CA VAL A 3 9.36 14.06 -8.95
C VAL A 3 8.19 14.83 -8.28
N ASN A 4 8.20 14.98 -6.95
CA ASN A 4 7.18 15.70 -6.18
C ASN A 4 5.80 15.02 -6.23
N ASN A 5 5.78 13.70 -5.99
CA ASN A 5 4.56 12.90 -6.01
C ASN A 5 4.54 11.89 -4.85
N GLY A 6 3.43 11.88 -4.12
CA GLY A 6 3.08 10.84 -3.15
C GLY A 6 2.23 9.80 -3.86
N TYR A 7 2.79 8.61 -4.08
CA TYR A 7 2.07 7.58 -4.84
C TYR A 7 0.86 7.08 -4.06
N TRP A 8 0.96 7.01 -2.73
CA TRP A 8 -0.14 6.63 -1.84
C TRP A 8 -1.38 7.48 -2.09
N ASP A 9 -1.26 8.80 -2.23
CA ASP A 9 -2.39 9.68 -2.53
C ASP A 9 -2.93 9.46 -3.95
N THR A 10 -2.01 9.48 -4.92
CA THR A 10 -2.36 9.75 -6.32
C THR A 10 -2.75 8.50 -7.12
N TYR A 11 -2.41 7.29 -6.67
CA TYR A 11 -2.74 6.06 -7.40
C TYR A 11 -4.25 5.82 -7.50
N ARG A 12 -5.02 6.34 -6.54
CA ARG A 12 -6.46 6.05 -6.42
C ARG A 12 -7.29 6.71 -7.51
N THR A 13 -6.89 7.91 -7.95
CA THR A 13 -7.71 8.73 -8.86
C THR A 13 -6.89 9.48 -9.90
N CYS A 14 -5.79 10.14 -9.50
CA CYS A 14 -5.02 10.98 -10.42
C CYS A 14 -4.38 10.18 -11.55
N TRP A 15 -3.67 9.10 -11.24
CA TRP A 15 -3.03 8.27 -12.25
C TRP A 15 -4.03 7.55 -13.16
N PRO A 16 -5.11 6.93 -12.65
CA PRO A 16 -6.18 6.41 -13.50
C PRO A 16 -6.77 7.48 -14.44
N ALA A 17 -6.98 8.71 -13.95
CA ALA A 17 -7.45 9.82 -14.78
C ALA A 17 -6.44 10.21 -15.87
N PHE A 18 -5.14 10.27 -15.55
CA PHE A 18 -4.10 10.54 -16.55
C PHE A 18 -3.98 9.42 -17.58
N ASN A 19 -4.05 8.16 -17.16
CA ASN A 19 -4.01 7.01 -18.07
C ASN A 19 -5.17 7.04 -19.08
N LEU A 20 -6.37 7.44 -18.62
CA LEU A 20 -7.56 7.51 -19.47
C LEU A 20 -7.59 8.75 -20.37
N LEU A 21 -7.28 9.93 -19.84
CA LEU A 21 -7.53 11.21 -20.50
C LEU A 21 -6.28 11.76 -21.21
N LEU A 22 -5.09 11.42 -20.73
CA LEU A 22 -3.81 11.97 -21.18
C LEU A 22 -2.72 10.87 -21.28
N PRO A 23 -2.97 9.76 -22.01
CA PRO A 23 -2.08 8.58 -21.98
C PRO A 23 -0.64 8.88 -22.38
N GLU A 24 -0.41 9.74 -23.39
CA GLU A 24 0.94 10.14 -23.81
C GLU A 24 1.69 10.90 -22.71
N SER A 25 1.03 11.88 -22.08
CA SER A 25 1.61 12.61 -20.94
C SER A 25 1.83 11.71 -19.74
N SER A 26 0.89 10.78 -19.47
CA SER A 26 1.03 9.78 -18.41
C SER A 26 2.29 8.94 -18.62
N GLY A 27 2.50 8.41 -19.83
CA GLY A 27 3.68 7.63 -20.18
C GLY A 27 4.99 8.40 -19.96
N GLN A 28 5.05 9.67 -20.39
CA GLN A 28 6.21 10.53 -20.16
C GLN A 28 6.49 10.78 -18.67
N MET A 29 5.45 11.04 -17.89
CA MET A 29 5.56 11.27 -16.44
C MET A 29 6.03 10.01 -15.72
N LEU A 30 5.39 8.86 -16.00
CA LEU A 30 5.72 7.56 -15.43
C LEU A 30 7.15 7.13 -15.77
N GLN A 31 7.59 7.31 -17.01
CA GLN A 31 8.98 7.06 -17.40
C GLN A 31 9.98 7.93 -16.62
N GLY A 32 9.63 9.19 -16.35
CA GLY A 32 10.48 10.06 -15.57
C GLY A 32 10.49 9.77 -14.07
N LEU A 33 9.41 9.22 -13.51
CA LEU A 33 9.38 8.70 -12.13
C LEU A 33 10.15 7.39 -12.01
N LEU A 34 10.07 6.53 -13.03
CA LEU A 34 10.80 5.26 -13.12
C LEU A 34 12.33 5.45 -13.12
N GLN A 35 12.80 6.67 -13.43
CA GLN A 35 14.20 7.03 -13.32
C GLN A 35 14.75 6.86 -11.89
N LEU A 36 13.93 7.04 -10.85
CA LEU A 36 14.32 6.78 -9.46
C LEU A 36 14.76 5.31 -9.26
N TYR A 37 14.04 4.37 -9.88
CA TYR A 37 14.40 2.96 -9.82
C TYR A 37 15.64 2.64 -10.66
N ARG A 38 15.79 3.25 -11.83
CA ARG A 38 16.98 3.06 -12.68
C ARG A 38 18.26 3.52 -11.98
N ASP A 39 18.21 4.66 -11.29
CA ASP A 39 19.37 5.26 -10.65
C ASP A 39 19.61 4.72 -9.23
N GLY A 40 18.53 4.48 -8.47
CA GLY A 40 18.59 4.13 -7.04
C GLY A 40 18.25 2.68 -6.70
N GLY A 41 17.83 1.86 -7.67
CA GLY A 41 17.44 0.46 -7.46
C GLY A 41 16.10 0.26 -6.74
N TRP A 42 15.39 1.34 -6.41
CA TRP A 42 14.10 1.36 -5.73
C TRP A 42 13.19 2.41 -6.32
N MET A 43 11.88 2.15 -6.35
CA MET A 43 10.90 3.22 -6.49
C MET A 43 10.79 3.98 -5.17
N GLY A 44 10.54 5.29 -5.26
CA GLY A 44 10.07 6.05 -4.10
C GLY A 44 8.71 5.55 -3.62
N ARG A 45 8.35 5.85 -2.37
CA ARG A 45 6.94 5.85 -1.94
C ARG A 45 6.35 7.25 -2.09
N TRP A 46 7.17 8.23 -1.73
CA TRP A 46 6.98 9.64 -1.98
C TRP A 46 8.30 10.22 -2.51
N SER A 47 8.22 11.09 -3.52
CA SER A 47 9.38 11.82 -4.05
C SER A 47 9.28 13.33 -3.76
N ALA A 48 10.35 13.97 -3.25
CA ALA A 48 10.43 15.43 -3.10
C ALA A 48 11.86 16.02 -2.92
N PRO A 49 12.70 16.15 -3.97
CA PRO A 49 12.61 15.45 -5.25
C PRO A 49 13.15 14.01 -5.16
N GLY A 50 13.98 13.72 -4.14
CA GLY A 50 14.51 12.37 -3.85
C GLY A 50 13.53 11.53 -3.03
N PHE A 51 14.00 10.40 -2.49
CA PHE A 51 13.21 9.49 -1.66
C PHE A 51 12.81 10.16 -0.33
N VAL A 52 11.53 10.08 0.02
CA VAL A 52 11.00 10.54 1.30
C VAL A 52 10.27 9.40 2.01
N ASN A 53 10.59 9.19 3.30
CA ASN A 53 9.90 8.24 4.17
C ASN A 53 8.56 8.84 4.61
N CYS A 54 7.55 8.77 3.74
CA CYS A 54 6.22 9.30 4.03
C CYS A 54 5.13 8.39 3.47
N MET A 55 4.09 8.15 4.28
CA MET A 55 2.95 7.26 4.04
C MET A 55 3.29 5.79 3.84
N VAL A 56 2.30 4.92 4.00
CA VAL A 56 2.47 3.47 3.87
C VAL A 56 2.33 2.99 2.43
N GLY A 57 2.67 1.72 2.20
CA GLY A 57 2.47 1.03 0.92
C GLY A 57 3.54 1.32 -0.13
N THR A 58 3.49 0.57 -1.23
CA THR A 58 4.34 0.78 -2.41
C THR A 58 3.46 1.05 -3.64
N SER A 59 2.61 2.08 -3.54
CA SER A 59 1.56 2.40 -4.53
C SER A 59 2.04 2.67 -5.95
N SER A 60 3.36 2.80 -6.17
CA SER A 60 3.96 2.70 -7.50
C SER A 60 3.57 1.40 -8.22
N ASP A 61 3.43 0.30 -7.48
CA ASP A 61 3.17 -1.04 -8.03
C ASP A 61 1.83 -1.06 -8.78
N VAL A 62 0.75 -0.61 -8.13
CA VAL A 62 -0.58 -0.52 -8.74
C VAL A 62 -0.67 0.60 -9.78
N MET A 63 0.02 1.73 -9.55
CA MET A 63 0.08 2.84 -10.49
C MET A 63 0.63 2.41 -11.86
N PHE A 64 1.76 1.70 -11.90
CA PHE A 64 2.31 1.18 -13.16
C PHE A 64 1.48 0.02 -13.72
N ALA A 65 0.94 -0.87 -12.88
CA ALA A 65 0.09 -1.96 -13.32
C ALA A 65 -1.18 -1.49 -14.02
N ASP A 66 -1.76 -0.38 -13.55
CA ASP A 66 -2.93 0.29 -14.14
C ASP A 66 -2.58 0.97 -15.46
N ALA A 67 -1.45 1.68 -15.53
CA ALA A 67 -0.98 2.31 -16.77
C ALA A 67 -0.76 1.26 -17.89
N ALA A 68 -0.09 0.15 -17.56
CA ALA A 68 0.07 -0.99 -18.46
C ALA A 68 -1.26 -1.67 -18.82
N ALA A 69 -2.31 -1.55 -17.99
CA ALA A 69 -3.64 -2.09 -18.31
C ALA A 69 -4.36 -1.27 -19.36
N HIS A 70 -4.11 0.04 -19.37
CA HIS A 70 -4.71 1.00 -20.27
C HIS A 70 -3.87 1.25 -21.54
N GLY A 71 -2.80 0.48 -21.74
CA GLY A 71 -1.94 0.61 -22.93
C GLY A 71 -1.14 1.90 -22.96
N VAL A 72 -0.83 2.48 -21.80
CA VAL A 72 0.09 3.62 -21.72
C VAL A 72 1.50 3.13 -22.08
N GLU A 73 2.12 3.80 -23.05
CA GLU A 73 3.47 3.46 -23.52
C GLU A 73 4.52 3.80 -22.46
N LEU A 74 5.15 2.78 -21.88
CA LEU A 74 6.26 2.89 -20.94
C LEU A 74 7.14 1.63 -20.95
N ASP A 75 8.28 1.68 -20.26
CA ASP A 75 9.17 0.55 -20.05
C ASP A 75 8.56 -0.43 -19.04
N GLU A 76 7.64 -1.27 -19.53
CA GLU A 76 6.87 -2.22 -18.72
C GLU A 76 7.76 -3.22 -17.98
N GLU A 77 8.87 -3.66 -18.58
CA GLU A 77 9.76 -4.63 -17.95
C GLU A 77 10.45 -4.03 -16.72
N THR A 78 11.05 -2.84 -16.87
CA THR A 78 11.68 -2.16 -15.74
C THR A 78 10.66 -1.81 -14.66
N ALA A 79 9.47 -1.31 -15.05
CA ALA A 79 8.40 -0.98 -14.11
C ALA A 79 7.88 -2.21 -13.35
N TYR A 80 7.64 -3.33 -14.04
CA TYR A 80 7.22 -4.58 -13.40
C TYR A 80 8.29 -5.11 -12.44
N ARG A 81 9.56 -5.12 -12.84
CA ARG A 81 10.68 -5.52 -11.98
C ARG A 81 10.81 -4.64 -10.74
N SER A 82 10.49 -3.35 -10.84
CA SER A 82 10.48 -2.44 -9.69
C SER A 82 9.42 -2.84 -8.64
N GLY A 83 8.26 -3.32 -9.09
CA GLY A 83 7.24 -3.88 -8.20
C GLY A 83 7.68 -5.20 -7.57
N LEU A 84 8.27 -6.11 -8.35
CA LEU A 84 8.84 -7.35 -7.80
C LEU A 84 9.94 -7.08 -6.76
N ARG A 85 10.75 -6.03 -6.95
CA ARG A 85 11.74 -5.60 -5.96
C ARG A 85 11.07 -5.25 -4.62
N ASN A 86 9.98 -4.47 -4.65
CA ASN A 86 9.18 -4.12 -3.48
C ASN A 86 8.60 -5.34 -2.76
N VAL A 87 8.28 -6.42 -3.49
CA VAL A 87 7.69 -7.65 -2.92
C VAL A 87 8.75 -8.63 -2.39
N LEU A 88 9.88 -8.74 -3.07
CA LEU A 88 10.82 -9.85 -2.87
C LEU A 88 12.07 -9.47 -2.11
N THR A 89 12.36 -8.19 -1.89
CA THR A 89 13.59 -7.75 -1.20
C THR A 89 13.24 -6.91 0.02
N PRO A 90 13.77 -7.22 1.23
CA PRO A 90 13.63 -6.31 2.35
C PRO A 90 14.35 -4.99 2.04
N PRO A 91 13.77 -3.82 2.37
CA PRO A 91 14.43 -2.56 2.13
C PRO A 91 15.69 -2.42 3.00
N ASP A 92 16.69 -1.72 2.45
CA ASP A 92 17.97 -1.40 3.11
C ASP A 92 17.93 -0.06 3.85
N SER A 93 16.85 0.70 3.70
CA SER A 93 16.60 1.95 4.42
C SER A 93 15.10 2.18 4.61
N GLU A 94 14.74 3.07 5.53
CA GLU A 94 13.34 3.38 5.83
C GLU A 94 12.64 4.16 4.72
N VAL A 95 13.34 4.79 3.77
CA VAL A 95 12.75 5.65 2.73
C VAL A 95 12.24 4.88 1.49
N VAL A 96 12.48 3.56 1.41
CA VAL A 96 12.15 2.72 0.25
C VAL A 96 11.46 1.41 0.65
N GLY A 97 10.86 0.73 -0.33
CA GLY A 97 10.28 -0.59 -0.16
C GLY A 97 9.19 -0.65 0.91
N ARG A 98 8.97 -1.85 1.45
CA ARG A 98 7.89 -2.11 2.42
C ARG A 98 8.48 -2.20 3.83
N ALA A 99 8.06 -1.30 4.72
CA ALA A 99 8.52 -1.30 6.10
C ALA A 99 8.18 -2.63 6.77
N GLY A 100 9.11 -3.20 7.55
CA GLY A 100 8.91 -4.45 8.31
C GLY A 100 9.09 -5.75 7.52
N GLN A 101 9.29 -5.70 6.20
CA GLN A 101 9.23 -6.87 5.33
C GLN A 101 10.22 -7.99 5.67
N GLY A 102 11.37 -7.67 6.25
CA GLY A 102 12.30 -8.70 6.75
C GLY A 102 11.71 -9.57 7.86
N ARG A 103 10.80 -9.02 8.67
CA ARG A 103 10.20 -9.69 9.84
C ARG A 103 8.93 -10.45 9.48
N PHE A 104 8.08 -9.89 8.61
CA PHE A 104 6.83 -10.55 8.24
C PHE A 104 6.87 -11.32 6.92
N ARG A 105 8.02 -11.48 6.25
CA ARG A 105 8.08 -12.25 4.99
C ARG A 105 7.45 -13.65 5.08
N PHE A 106 7.55 -14.27 6.26
CA PHE A 106 7.04 -15.61 6.55
C PHE A 106 5.80 -15.58 7.45
N ARG A 107 5.19 -14.40 7.62
CA ARG A 107 4.00 -14.17 8.42
C ARG A 107 2.96 -13.47 7.55
N ASP A 108 1.70 -13.77 7.74
CA ASP A 108 0.65 -13.19 6.91
C ASP A 108 0.21 -11.78 7.36
N TRP A 109 0.96 -11.10 8.23
CA TRP A 109 0.72 -9.71 8.62
C TRP A 109 1.99 -9.02 9.12
N VAL A 110 2.02 -7.70 8.96
CA VAL A 110 2.91 -6.76 9.64
C VAL A 110 2.34 -6.51 11.03
N ASP A 111 3.12 -6.86 12.06
CA ASP A 111 2.68 -6.76 13.44
C ASP A 111 2.75 -5.34 14.02
N THR A 112 2.11 -5.15 15.17
CA THR A 112 1.99 -3.87 15.89
C THR A 112 3.31 -3.26 16.36
N SER A 113 4.44 -3.98 16.28
CA SER A 113 5.76 -3.38 16.52
C SER A 113 6.22 -2.47 15.37
N VAL A 114 5.57 -2.55 14.21
CA VAL A 114 5.73 -1.60 13.11
C VAL A 114 4.63 -0.55 13.23
N PRO A 115 4.98 0.75 13.32
CA PRO A 115 3.98 1.82 13.25
C PRO A 115 3.08 1.63 12.03
N GLU A 116 1.76 1.71 12.24
CA GLU A 116 0.77 1.60 11.18
C GLU A 116 0.79 0.24 10.45
N GLY A 117 1.19 -0.84 11.14
CA GLY A 117 1.39 -2.18 10.57
C GLY A 117 0.18 -2.72 9.80
N LEU A 118 -1.04 -2.54 10.29
CA LEU A 118 -2.25 -2.95 9.56
C LEU A 118 -2.38 -2.21 8.22
N SER A 119 -2.10 -0.90 8.20
CA SER A 119 -2.16 -0.09 6.98
C SER A 119 -1.10 -0.52 5.96
N TRP A 120 0.10 -0.88 6.44
CA TRP A 120 1.12 -1.52 5.63
C TRP A 120 0.67 -2.84 5.00
N CYS A 121 -0.02 -3.69 5.77
CA CYS A 121 -0.58 -4.95 5.25
C CYS A 121 -1.57 -4.68 4.13
N LEU A 122 -2.50 -3.76 4.38
CA LEU A 122 -3.63 -3.53 3.48
C LEU A 122 -3.19 -2.88 2.18
N GLU A 123 -2.36 -1.84 2.24
CA GLU A 123 -1.78 -1.24 1.03
C GLU A 123 -0.86 -2.24 0.32
N GLY A 124 -0.10 -3.06 1.05
CA GLY A 124 0.69 -4.14 0.46
C GLY A 124 -0.17 -5.14 -0.31
N ALA A 125 -1.35 -5.50 0.22
CA ALA A 125 -2.29 -6.41 -0.41
C ALA A 125 -2.89 -5.84 -1.71
N ILE A 126 -3.27 -4.56 -1.72
CA ILE A 126 -3.75 -3.85 -2.92
C ILE A 126 -2.67 -3.85 -4.01
N ASN A 127 -1.43 -3.52 -3.64
CA ASN A 127 -0.29 -3.48 -4.54
C ASN A 127 0.05 -4.87 -5.12
N ASP A 128 0.01 -5.90 -4.27
CA ASP A 128 0.21 -7.30 -4.68
C ASP A 128 -0.88 -7.75 -5.66
N ALA A 129 -2.14 -7.34 -5.46
CA ALA A 129 -3.22 -7.61 -6.42
C ALA A 129 -2.99 -6.95 -7.78
N GLY A 130 -2.51 -5.70 -7.79
CA GLY A 130 -2.15 -4.96 -9.01
C GLY A 130 -1.07 -5.70 -9.81
N LEU A 131 0.05 -6.05 -9.15
CA LEU A 131 1.13 -6.82 -9.77
C LEU A 131 0.66 -8.19 -10.24
N ALA A 132 -0.17 -8.88 -9.48
CA ALA A 132 -0.67 -10.20 -9.87
C ALA A 132 -1.54 -10.17 -11.13
N ARG A 133 -2.37 -9.12 -11.28
CA ARG A 133 -3.17 -8.89 -12.49
C ARG A 133 -2.27 -8.55 -13.68
N TRP A 134 -1.22 -7.77 -13.46
CA TRP A 134 -0.23 -7.44 -14.50
C TRP A 134 0.52 -8.69 -14.97
N ALA A 135 1.08 -9.47 -14.05
CA ALA A 135 1.77 -10.74 -14.33
C ALA A 135 0.88 -11.70 -15.14
N ALA A 136 -0.38 -11.87 -14.72
CA ALA A 136 -1.34 -12.71 -15.44
C ALA A 136 -1.71 -12.18 -16.84
N ARG A 137 -1.69 -10.87 -17.06
CA ARG A 137 -1.87 -10.26 -18.39
C ARG A 137 -0.68 -10.56 -19.29
N ARG A 138 0.54 -10.32 -18.80
CA ARG A 138 1.80 -10.63 -19.51
C ARG A 138 1.91 -12.11 -19.85
N ALA A 139 1.53 -13.00 -18.93
CA ALA A 139 1.55 -14.44 -19.17
C ALA A 139 0.65 -14.91 -20.33
N ARG A 140 -0.47 -14.20 -20.57
CA ARG A 140 -1.43 -14.53 -21.65
C ARG A 140 -0.91 -14.14 -23.04
N THR A 141 -0.06 -13.12 -23.12
CA THR A 141 0.49 -12.61 -24.38
C THR A 141 1.95 -13.03 -24.62
N CYS A 142 2.58 -13.68 -23.63
CA CYS A 142 3.97 -14.14 -23.73
C CYS A 142 4.10 -15.32 -24.71
N ALA A 143 4.90 -15.13 -25.77
CA ALA A 143 5.16 -16.15 -26.77
C ALA A 143 6.16 -17.24 -26.31
N VAL A 144 6.93 -16.99 -25.26
CA VAL A 144 7.97 -17.91 -24.76
C VAL A 144 7.36 -18.79 -23.65
N PRO A 145 7.22 -20.12 -23.84
CA PRO A 145 6.48 -20.97 -22.91
C PRO A 145 7.01 -20.98 -21.47
N VAL A 146 8.34 -20.98 -21.30
CA VAL A 146 8.99 -20.96 -19.98
C VAL A 146 8.72 -19.63 -19.27
N ALA A 147 8.95 -18.50 -19.94
CA ALA A 147 8.66 -17.19 -19.36
C ALA A 147 7.16 -17.01 -19.03
N ALA A 148 6.26 -17.55 -19.87
CA ALA A 148 4.84 -17.57 -19.57
C ALA A 148 4.51 -18.41 -18.33
N CYS A 149 5.27 -19.49 -18.07
CA CYS A 149 5.15 -20.30 -16.87
C CYS A 149 5.58 -19.52 -15.63
N ASP A 150 6.73 -18.85 -15.70
CA ASP A 150 7.26 -18.03 -14.60
C ASP A 150 6.29 -16.90 -14.24
N LEU A 151 5.76 -16.17 -15.24
CA LEU A 151 4.76 -15.13 -15.02
C LEU A 151 3.45 -15.66 -14.39
N ARG A 152 3.04 -16.90 -14.70
CA ARG A 152 1.89 -17.55 -14.04
C ARG A 152 2.20 -17.89 -12.59
N ALA A 153 3.40 -18.36 -12.29
CA ALA A 153 3.84 -18.64 -10.93
C ALA A 153 3.92 -17.36 -10.09
N GLU A 154 4.48 -16.29 -10.65
CA GLU A 154 4.49 -14.96 -10.03
C GLU A 154 3.07 -14.44 -9.77
N ALA A 155 2.17 -14.52 -10.76
CA ALA A 155 0.78 -14.14 -10.60
C ALA A 155 0.09 -14.93 -9.49
N TYR A 156 0.34 -16.24 -9.38
CA TYR A 156 -0.22 -17.08 -8.32
C TYR A 156 0.31 -16.67 -6.94
N TYR A 157 1.62 -16.48 -6.81
CA TYR A 157 2.24 -16.04 -5.57
C TYR A 157 1.68 -14.69 -5.10
N LEU A 158 1.65 -13.69 -5.99
CA LEU A 158 1.16 -12.35 -5.70
C LEU A 158 -0.35 -12.33 -5.37
N ARG A 159 -1.16 -13.17 -6.04
CA ARG A 159 -2.59 -13.33 -5.69
C ARG A 159 -2.77 -13.80 -4.25
N ASN A 160 -2.01 -14.80 -3.81
CA ASN A 160 -2.12 -15.30 -2.44
C ASN A 160 -1.71 -14.22 -1.43
N ARG A 161 -0.63 -13.48 -1.72
CA ARG A 161 -0.22 -12.34 -0.91
C ARG A 161 -1.26 -11.23 -0.83
N ALA A 162 -2.01 -11.00 -1.91
CA ALA A 162 -3.10 -10.02 -1.90
C ALA A 162 -4.25 -10.39 -0.96
N LEU A 163 -4.32 -11.61 -0.44
CA LEU A 163 -5.36 -12.05 0.49
C LEU A 163 -4.97 -11.90 1.97
N VAL A 164 -3.72 -11.54 2.27
CA VAL A 164 -3.20 -11.52 3.65
C VAL A 164 -3.95 -10.56 4.58
N TRP A 165 -4.53 -9.49 4.02
CA TRP A 165 -5.36 -8.54 4.77
C TRP A 165 -6.54 -9.20 5.48
N ARG A 166 -7.07 -10.30 4.93
CA ARG A 166 -8.21 -11.04 5.50
C ARG A 166 -7.90 -11.58 6.91
N ASN A 167 -6.63 -11.85 7.21
CA ASN A 167 -6.19 -12.32 8.52
C ASN A 167 -6.30 -11.25 9.61
N LEU A 168 -6.43 -9.98 9.20
CA LEU A 168 -6.62 -8.84 10.10
C LEU A 168 -8.10 -8.49 10.29
N PHE A 169 -9.03 -9.18 9.63
CA PHE A 169 -10.46 -8.97 9.85
C PHE A 169 -10.95 -9.75 11.08
N GLN A 170 -11.32 -9.04 12.13
CA GLN A 170 -11.84 -9.62 13.36
C GLN A 170 -13.38 -9.69 13.28
N GLN A 171 -13.91 -10.85 12.91
CA GLN A 171 -15.34 -11.06 12.64
C GLN A 171 -16.27 -10.58 13.76
N ALA A 172 -15.86 -10.74 15.03
CA ALA A 172 -16.67 -10.38 16.18
C ALA A 172 -16.81 -8.86 16.41
N SER A 173 -15.81 -8.06 16.03
CA SER A 173 -15.93 -6.59 16.04
C SER A 173 -16.48 -6.04 14.73
N GLY A 174 -16.33 -6.78 13.62
CA GLY A 174 -16.69 -6.32 12.28
C GLY A 174 -15.68 -5.34 11.68
N PHE A 175 -14.48 -5.25 12.25
CA PHE A 175 -13.42 -4.33 11.82
C PHE A 175 -12.12 -5.07 11.49
N LEU A 176 -11.26 -4.37 10.76
CA LEU A 176 -9.85 -4.72 10.69
C LEU A 176 -9.17 -4.27 11.98
N VAL A 177 -8.37 -5.15 12.59
CA VAL A 177 -7.72 -4.91 13.89
C VAL A 177 -6.25 -5.35 13.78
N GLY A 178 -5.31 -4.57 14.34
CA GLY A 178 -3.91 -4.95 14.33
C GLY A 178 -3.64 -6.24 15.10
N ARG A 179 -2.55 -6.93 14.78
CA ARG A 179 -2.09 -8.11 15.52
C ARG A 179 -0.64 -7.94 15.96
N ASP A 180 -0.30 -8.43 17.13
CA ASP A 180 1.08 -8.51 17.58
C ASP A 180 1.86 -9.61 16.85
N GLU A 181 3.12 -9.81 17.25
CA GLU A 181 3.99 -10.82 16.65
C GLU A 181 3.47 -12.26 16.85
N ALA A 182 2.83 -12.51 17.98
CA ALA A 182 2.25 -13.81 18.35
C ALA A 182 0.89 -14.07 17.66
N GLY A 183 0.31 -13.05 17.04
CA GLY A 183 -0.99 -13.10 16.37
C GLY A 183 -2.17 -12.75 17.27
N THR A 184 -1.91 -12.26 18.49
CA THR A 184 -2.92 -11.70 19.38
C THR A 184 -3.44 -10.39 18.80
N TRP A 185 -4.75 -10.17 18.83
CA TRP A 185 -5.33 -8.91 18.40
C TRP A 185 -4.92 -7.78 19.35
N GLU A 186 -4.71 -6.58 18.81
CA GLU A 186 -4.39 -5.38 19.62
C GLU A 186 -5.57 -4.93 20.50
N ALA A 187 -6.79 -5.40 20.18
CA ALA A 187 -8.00 -5.21 20.96
C ALA A 187 -8.91 -6.44 20.83
N GLU A 188 -9.43 -6.93 21.96
CA GLU A 188 -10.42 -8.00 21.96
C GLU A 188 -11.81 -7.49 21.49
N PRO A 189 -12.70 -8.37 21.04
CA PRO A 189 -14.06 -7.98 20.67
C PRO A 189 -14.78 -7.28 21.84
N GLY A 190 -15.30 -6.08 21.57
CA GLY A 190 -15.96 -5.25 22.57
C GLY A 190 -15.04 -4.25 23.30
N GLU A 191 -13.72 -4.42 23.20
CA GLU A 191 -12.72 -3.47 23.73
C GLU A 191 -12.26 -2.49 22.66
N LEU A 192 -12.39 -2.85 21.38
CA LEU A 192 -12.08 -1.96 20.26
C LEU A 192 -12.98 -0.72 20.28
N ASP A 193 -12.38 0.46 20.46
CA ASP A 193 -13.01 1.74 20.10
C ASP A 193 -12.67 2.08 18.64
N PRO A 194 -13.60 1.90 17.67
CA PRO A 194 -13.31 2.07 16.26
C PRO A 194 -13.09 3.53 15.84
N ARG A 195 -13.20 4.48 16.78
CA ARG A 195 -12.99 5.92 16.53
C ARG A 195 -11.55 6.36 16.82
N VAL A 196 -10.79 5.56 17.56
CA VAL A 196 -9.40 5.88 17.90
C VAL A 196 -8.57 5.95 16.63
N TRP A 197 -7.95 7.11 16.42
CA TRP A 197 -7.14 7.43 15.25
C TRP A 197 -5.69 7.02 15.49
N GLY A 198 -5.02 6.52 14.45
CA GLY A 198 -3.59 6.17 14.54
C GLY A 198 -3.35 4.76 15.07
N GLY A 199 -2.13 4.50 15.56
CA GLY A 199 -1.71 3.16 15.98
C GLY A 199 -1.49 2.26 14.76
N SER A 200 -2.36 1.27 14.59
CA SER A 200 -2.36 0.38 13.42
C SER A 200 -2.85 1.06 12.12
N TYR A 201 -3.55 2.20 12.24
CA TYR A 201 -4.17 2.91 11.12
C TYR A 201 -3.37 4.17 10.72
N THR A 202 -3.00 4.30 9.45
CA THR A 202 -2.41 5.53 8.87
C THR A 202 -3.52 6.53 8.55
N GLU A 203 -3.43 7.74 9.10
CA GLU A 203 -4.35 8.85 8.79
C GLU A 203 -5.84 8.50 8.86
N THR A 204 -6.20 7.54 9.72
CA THR A 204 -7.58 7.13 9.90
C THR A 204 -7.76 6.32 11.18
N ASN A 205 -8.91 5.67 11.30
CA ASN A 205 -9.29 4.72 12.34
C ASN A 205 -9.94 3.47 11.71
N ALA A 206 -10.45 2.57 12.54
CA ALA A 206 -11.07 1.33 12.06
C ALA A 206 -12.22 1.56 11.07
N TRP A 207 -12.99 2.66 11.22
CA TRP A 207 -14.06 3.00 10.28
C TRP A 207 -13.56 3.37 8.90
N GLY A 208 -12.53 4.21 8.80
CA GLY A 208 -11.99 4.58 7.48
C GLY A 208 -11.27 3.42 6.81
N MET A 209 -10.72 2.49 7.59
CA MET A 209 -10.06 1.30 7.06
C MET A 209 -11.01 0.18 6.62
N ALA A 210 -12.24 0.15 7.16
CA ALA A 210 -13.18 -0.95 7.01
C ALA A 210 -13.50 -1.36 5.56
N PHE A 211 -13.26 -0.47 4.58
CA PHE A 211 -13.60 -0.68 3.17
C PHE A 211 -12.40 -0.58 2.22
N SER A 212 -11.18 -0.49 2.73
CA SER A 212 -10.00 -0.19 1.92
C SER A 212 -9.51 -1.38 1.08
N ALA A 213 -9.96 -2.62 1.35
CA ALA A 213 -9.62 -3.82 0.57
C ALA A 213 -10.36 -3.92 -0.79
N VAL A 214 -10.37 -2.85 -1.58
CA VAL A 214 -11.17 -2.72 -2.81
C VAL A 214 -10.81 -3.74 -3.90
N HIS A 215 -9.60 -4.30 -3.86
CA HIS A 215 -9.15 -5.33 -4.80
C HIS A 215 -9.86 -6.67 -4.60
N ASP A 216 -10.49 -6.87 -3.44
CA ASP A 216 -11.12 -8.11 -2.99
C ASP A 216 -12.59 -7.86 -2.57
N ALA A 217 -13.31 -7.18 -3.45
CA ALA A 217 -14.66 -6.65 -3.18
C ALA A 217 -15.67 -7.73 -2.77
N ASP A 218 -15.60 -8.94 -3.33
CA ASP A 218 -16.53 -10.02 -3.00
C ASP A 218 -16.37 -10.49 -1.55
N TYR A 219 -15.12 -10.69 -1.10
CA TYR A 219 -14.86 -11.07 0.28
C TYR A 219 -15.18 -9.91 1.23
N LEU A 220 -14.82 -8.68 0.85
CA LEU A 220 -15.16 -7.48 1.61
C LEU A 220 -16.68 -7.37 1.81
N ALA A 221 -17.48 -7.59 0.77
CA ALA A 221 -18.93 -7.63 0.87
C ALA A 221 -19.39 -8.78 1.79
N ALA A 222 -18.84 -9.98 1.63
CA ALA A 222 -19.22 -11.15 2.42
C ALA A 222 -18.99 -10.95 3.93
N VAL A 223 -17.83 -10.40 4.33
CA VAL A 223 -17.52 -10.18 5.76
C VAL A 223 -18.36 -9.06 6.38
N HIS A 224 -18.83 -8.13 5.55
CA HIS A 224 -19.79 -7.11 5.93
C HIS A 224 -21.25 -7.55 5.75
N GLY A 225 -21.55 -8.86 5.71
CA GLY A 225 -22.95 -9.35 5.69
C GLY A 225 -23.56 -9.57 4.30
N GLY A 226 -22.74 -9.57 3.26
CA GLY A 226 -23.10 -9.93 1.88
C GLY A 226 -23.96 -8.90 1.15
N PRO A 227 -24.51 -9.26 -0.04
CA PRO A 227 -25.34 -8.36 -0.84
C PRO A 227 -26.61 -7.87 -0.15
N ALA A 228 -27.07 -8.62 0.87
CA ALA A 228 -28.23 -8.29 1.69
C ALA A 228 -27.88 -7.36 2.86
N TRP A 229 -26.61 -6.96 3.02
CA TRP A 229 -26.19 -6.08 4.11
C TRP A 229 -27.03 -4.80 4.10
N PRO A 230 -27.85 -4.55 5.13
CA PRO A 230 -28.79 -3.44 5.14
C PRO A 230 -28.10 -2.11 5.47
N GLY A 231 -26.78 -2.01 5.23
CA GLY A 231 -25.97 -0.84 5.54
C GLY A 231 -26.05 -0.46 7.02
N ARG A 232 -26.15 -1.40 7.96
CA ARG A 232 -26.25 -1.07 9.40
C ARG A 232 -24.90 -0.73 10.05
N ALA A 233 -23.75 -1.10 9.47
CA ALA A 233 -22.47 -0.43 9.77
C ALA A 233 -22.36 0.91 9.03
N SER A 234 -23.00 1.05 7.87
CA SER A 234 -23.26 2.35 7.23
C SER A 234 -24.30 3.18 7.97
N GLY A 235 -25.04 2.58 8.92
CA GLY A 235 -26.17 3.19 9.62
C GLY A 235 -25.68 4.29 10.55
N PRO A 236 -24.68 4.04 11.40
CA PRO A 236 -23.95 5.09 12.10
C PRO A 236 -23.19 6.04 11.16
N LEU A 237 -22.63 5.51 10.06
CA LEU A 237 -21.81 6.24 9.07
C LEU A 237 -22.64 7.28 8.28
N LEU A 238 -23.90 6.98 7.96
CA LEU A 238 -24.83 7.82 7.19
C LEU A 238 -25.90 8.49 8.05
N ARG A 239 -26.38 7.89 9.15
CA ARG A 239 -27.41 8.52 10.02
C ARG A 239 -26.85 9.61 10.91
N ARG A 240 -25.60 9.51 11.39
CA ARG A 240 -25.01 10.58 12.22
C ARG A 240 -24.61 11.82 11.44
N ALA A 241 -24.54 11.75 10.11
CA ALA A 241 -24.42 12.93 9.27
C ALA A 241 -25.70 13.81 9.29
N GLY A 242 -26.85 13.24 9.66
CA GLY A 242 -28.13 13.96 9.73
C GLY A 242 -28.53 14.48 11.12
N GLU A 243 -28.00 13.90 12.20
CA GLU A 243 -28.43 14.22 13.58
C GLU A 243 -27.56 15.26 14.27
N GLY A 244 -26.36 15.53 13.73
CA GLY A 244 -25.53 16.64 14.13
C GLY A 244 -25.63 17.73 13.07
N GLY A 245 -26.27 18.87 13.39
CA GLY A 245 -26.31 20.03 12.49
C GLY A 245 -24.92 20.36 11.91
N PRO A 246 -24.83 21.14 10.81
CA PRO A 246 -23.79 21.11 9.75
C PRO A 246 -22.30 21.21 10.13
N ARG A 247 -21.95 21.17 11.42
CA ARG A 247 -20.60 21.09 11.98
C ARG A 247 -20.25 19.74 12.65
N ALA A 248 -21.21 18.85 12.93
CA ALA A 248 -20.96 17.63 13.72
C ALA A 248 -20.81 16.35 12.88
N ALA A 249 -21.18 16.38 11.59
CA ALA A 249 -21.06 15.25 10.67
C ALA A 249 -19.62 15.00 10.17
N TRP A 250 -18.68 15.92 10.43
CA TRP A 250 -17.33 15.91 9.87
C TRP A 250 -16.24 16.32 10.87
N ASP A 251 -16.43 16.04 12.16
CA ASP A 251 -15.35 16.28 13.12
C ASP A 251 -14.30 15.15 13.01
N LEU A 252 -13.50 15.22 11.95
CA LEU A 252 -12.23 14.50 11.79
C LEU A 252 -11.17 14.95 12.81
N ARG A 253 -11.53 15.84 13.73
CA ARG A 253 -10.74 16.10 14.95
C ARG A 253 -10.99 14.96 15.93
N GLY A 254 -10.44 13.79 15.62
CA GLY A 254 -9.98 12.91 16.70
C GLY A 254 -9.17 13.77 17.66
N GLY A 255 -9.58 13.79 18.93
CA GLY A 255 -8.92 14.60 19.94
C GLY A 255 -7.45 14.22 20.00
N HIS A 256 -6.60 15.04 19.39
CA HIS A 256 -5.16 14.98 19.55
C HIS A 256 -4.91 15.10 21.06
N PRO A 257 -4.14 14.19 21.70
CA PRO A 257 -3.45 14.56 22.91
C PRO A 257 -2.68 15.84 22.55
N ARG A 258 -2.95 16.94 23.26
CA ARG A 258 -2.19 18.18 23.09
C ARG A 258 -0.79 17.95 23.66
N ASP A 259 0.02 17.15 22.98
CA ASP A 259 1.44 16.98 23.26
C ASP A 259 2.29 17.97 22.45
N GLY A 260 1.77 19.18 22.20
CA GLY A 260 2.54 20.32 21.70
C GLY A 260 3.24 20.17 20.35
N ARG A 261 3.12 19.01 19.67
CA ARG A 261 3.77 18.74 18.39
C ARG A 261 2.83 19.07 17.24
N GLY A 262 3.25 20.02 16.42
CA GLY A 262 2.46 20.52 15.29
C GLY A 262 2.72 19.70 14.02
N PRO A 263 2.01 19.99 12.92
CA PRO A 263 2.25 19.39 11.59
C PRO A 263 3.70 19.51 11.09
N ARG A 264 4.50 20.40 11.67
CA ARG A 264 5.92 20.58 11.36
C ARG A 264 6.83 19.48 11.92
N ASP A 265 6.39 18.76 12.94
CA ASP A 265 7.21 17.74 13.61
C ASP A 265 7.11 16.36 12.94
N TRP A 266 6.22 16.21 11.94
CA TRP A 266 6.05 15.00 11.12
C TRP A 266 6.99 14.95 9.92
N TYR A 267 7.57 16.11 9.55
CA TYR A 267 8.57 16.21 8.50
C TYR A 267 9.96 16.23 9.16
N GLY A 268 10.57 15.06 9.28
CA GLY A 268 11.98 14.98 9.65
C GLY A 268 12.81 15.85 8.71
N ALA A 269 13.53 16.82 9.27
CA ALA A 269 14.42 17.68 8.51
C ALA A 269 15.43 16.81 7.76
N ALA A 270 15.31 16.76 6.44
CA ALA A 270 16.28 16.11 5.57
C ALA A 270 17.62 16.86 5.69
N GLY A 271 18.55 16.31 6.49
CA GLY A 271 19.95 16.70 6.44
C GLY A 271 20.57 16.31 5.08
N PRO A 272 21.63 16.98 4.63
CA PRO A 272 22.26 16.67 3.35
C PRO A 272 22.78 15.22 3.33
N VAL A 273 22.32 14.45 2.35
CA VAL A 273 22.78 13.08 2.06
C VAL A 273 24.20 13.17 1.50
N GLN A 274 25.17 12.58 2.20
CA GLN A 274 26.51 12.36 1.63
C GLN A 274 26.47 11.22 0.60
N PRO A 275 27.20 11.32 -0.53
CA PRO A 275 27.21 10.28 -1.55
C PRO A 275 27.79 8.98 -0.98
N ALA A 276 27.04 7.89 -1.13
CA ALA A 276 27.49 6.54 -0.80
C ALA A 276 28.68 6.17 -1.71
N GLY A 277 29.80 5.79 -1.09
CA GLY A 277 30.96 5.24 -1.80
C GLY A 277 30.64 3.91 -2.49
N PRO A 278 31.49 3.46 -3.44
CA PRO A 278 31.21 2.27 -4.23
C PRO A 278 31.09 1.01 -3.35
N PRO A 279 30.22 0.05 -3.73
CA PRO A 279 29.95 -1.13 -2.93
C PRO A 279 31.20 -1.99 -2.75
N ARG A 280 31.50 -2.37 -1.51
CA ARG A 280 32.52 -3.37 -1.19
C ARG A 280 32.01 -4.75 -1.62
N ALA A 281 32.81 -5.46 -2.42
CA ALA A 281 32.54 -6.83 -2.81
C ALA A 281 32.46 -7.73 -1.57
N LEU A 282 31.29 -8.34 -1.35
CA LEU A 282 31.10 -9.40 -0.37
C LEU A 282 31.58 -10.71 -0.99
N HIS A 283 32.72 -11.20 -0.52
CA HIS A 283 33.20 -12.56 -0.79
C HIS A 283 32.33 -13.55 0.00
N VAL A 284 31.54 -14.35 -0.70
CA VAL A 284 30.84 -15.51 -0.12
C VAL A 284 31.73 -16.75 -0.32
N PRO A 285 32.19 -17.44 0.74
CA PRO A 285 32.83 -18.74 0.59
C PRO A 285 31.75 -19.78 0.27
N LEU A 286 31.97 -20.52 -0.81
CA LEU A 286 31.20 -21.72 -1.15
C LEU A 286 31.45 -22.80 -0.10
N LEU A 287 30.37 -23.30 0.50
CA LEU A 287 30.26 -24.64 1.10
C LEU A 287 29.02 -25.31 0.50
#